data_AF-A0A9C9G9B5-F1
#
_entry.id   AF-A0A9C9G9B5-F1
#
_cell.length_a   1.000
_cell.length_b   1.000
_cell.length_c   1.000
_cell.angle_alpha   90.00
_cell.angle_beta   90.00
_cell.angle_gamma   90.00
#
_symmetry.space_group_name_H-M   'P 1'
#
loop_
_entity.id
_entity.type
_entity.pdbx_description
1 polymer ?
#
loop_
_entity_poly.entity_id
_entity_poly.type
_entity_poly.pdbx_seq_one_letter_code
_entity_poly.pdbx_strand_id
1 'polypeptide(L)'
;MVDTDMSTVMTEPTQAVPSVPMPLLQLVSPALPVGAYAYSQALEYAVEAGWITTEQQAADWITGLLSHSQACLDAPVLFRLHTAWLADDTEQVMRWNHYLYASRESAELQAEDYTLARALTRLLVDLDIDRALALKQQSRLSYACPFALAAVQWQIS
;
A
#
# COMPACT_ATOMS: atom_id res chain seq x y z
N MET A 1 31.84 -55.60 20.52
CA MET A 1 31.23 -54.55 21.34
C MET A 1 32.06 -53.29 21.14
N VAL A 2 31.76 -52.56 20.07
CA VAL A 2 32.32 -51.24 19.75
C VAL A 2 31.09 -50.41 19.42
N ASP A 3 30.60 -49.67 20.40
CA ASP A 3 29.55 -48.67 20.17
C ASP A 3 30.25 -47.35 19.87
N THR A 4 30.01 -46.90 18.64
CA THR A 4 30.53 -45.69 18.03
C THR A 4 29.80 -44.47 18.58
N ASP A 5 30.60 -43.46 18.93
CA ASP A 5 30.23 -42.14 19.41
C ASP A 5 29.12 -41.49 18.58
N MET A 6 28.05 -41.04 19.25
CA MET A 6 26.87 -40.46 18.63
C MET A 6 27.10 -38.96 18.45
N SER A 7 27.52 -38.56 17.24
CA SER A 7 27.71 -37.18 16.82
C SER A 7 26.52 -36.29 17.21
N THR A 8 26.80 -35.30 18.06
CA THR A 8 25.89 -34.23 18.41
C THR A 8 25.70 -33.33 17.17
N VAL A 9 24.54 -33.43 16.53
CA VAL A 9 24.15 -32.52 15.45
C VAL A 9 23.77 -31.17 16.07
N MET A 10 24.68 -30.21 15.93
CA MET A 10 24.47 -28.81 16.23
C MET A 10 23.33 -28.29 15.33
N THR A 11 22.16 -28.06 15.91
CA THR A 11 21.02 -27.47 15.21
C THR A 11 21.25 -25.96 15.16
N GLU A 12 21.59 -25.42 13.98
CA GLU A 12 21.62 -23.97 13.77
C GLU A 12 20.21 -23.40 13.94
N PRO A 13 20.05 -22.24 14.60
CA PRO A 13 18.75 -21.60 14.72
C PRO A 13 18.32 -21.07 13.35
N THR A 14 17.31 -21.73 12.76
CA THR A 14 16.54 -21.21 11.63
C THR A 14 16.09 -19.80 11.94
N GLN A 15 16.67 -18.81 11.26
CA GLN A 15 16.25 -17.42 11.31
C GLN A 15 14.77 -17.36 10.90
N ALA A 16 13.89 -16.93 11.81
CA ALA A 16 12.47 -16.79 11.53
C ALA A 16 12.28 -15.72 10.45
N VAL A 17 11.84 -16.14 9.26
CA VAL A 17 11.34 -15.23 8.23
C VAL A 17 10.13 -14.51 8.86
N PRO A 18 10.09 -13.16 8.92
CA PRO A 18 8.95 -12.47 9.49
C PRO A 18 7.68 -12.89 8.75
N SER A 19 6.76 -13.52 9.46
CA SER A 19 5.49 -13.97 8.88
C SER A 19 4.67 -12.74 8.53
N VAL A 20 4.61 -12.42 7.24
CA VAL A 20 3.74 -11.36 6.74
C VAL A 20 2.29 -11.73 7.11
N PRO A 21 1.54 -10.87 7.82
CA PRO A 21 0.19 -11.21 8.24
C PRO A 21 -0.70 -11.42 7.01
N MET A 22 -1.47 -12.51 7.00
CA MET A 22 -2.34 -12.89 5.87
C MET A 22 -3.29 -11.75 5.41
N PRO A 23 -3.83 -10.90 6.31
CA PRO A 23 -4.60 -9.72 5.90
C PRO A 23 -3.80 -8.69 5.10
N LEU A 24 -2.50 -8.51 5.37
CA LEU A 24 -1.63 -7.66 4.53
C LEU A 24 -1.50 -8.27 3.13
N LEU A 25 -1.24 -9.57 3.03
CA LEU A 25 -1.13 -10.26 1.73
C LEU A 25 -2.41 -10.16 0.91
N GLN A 26 -3.58 -10.15 1.56
CA GLN A 26 -4.86 -9.90 0.90
C GLN A 26 -4.97 -8.43 0.44
N LEU A 27 -4.58 -7.48 1.28
CA LEU A 27 -4.64 -6.04 0.98
C LEU A 27 -3.70 -5.59 -0.15
N VAL A 28 -2.53 -6.22 -0.26
CA VAL A 28 -1.52 -5.91 -1.30
C VAL A 28 -1.61 -6.84 -2.51
N SER A 29 -2.61 -7.74 -2.54
CA SER A 29 -2.76 -8.69 -3.64
C SER A 29 -3.08 -7.96 -4.94
N PRO A 30 -2.36 -8.25 -6.04
CA PRO A 30 -2.72 -7.77 -7.38
C PRO A 30 -4.12 -8.25 -7.83
N ALA A 31 -4.63 -9.33 -7.22
CA ALA A 31 -5.97 -9.85 -7.46
C ALA A 31 -7.07 -9.10 -6.67
N LEU A 32 -6.70 -8.12 -5.84
CA LEU A 32 -7.66 -7.26 -5.18
C LEU A 32 -8.43 -6.48 -6.26
N PRO A 33 -9.77 -6.42 -6.23
CA PRO A 33 -10.61 -5.78 -7.26
C PRO A 33 -10.57 -4.25 -7.15
N VAL A 34 -9.39 -3.70 -6.93
CA VAL A 34 -9.08 -2.28 -6.98
C VAL A 34 -8.46 -1.94 -8.33
N GLY A 35 -7.71 -2.82 -8.99
CA GLY A 35 -7.18 -2.55 -10.34
C GLY A 35 -6.11 -1.46 -10.34
N ALA A 36 -5.11 -1.59 -9.47
CA ALA A 36 -3.99 -0.64 -9.39
C ALA A 36 -2.91 -0.98 -10.44
N TYR A 37 -3.04 -0.43 -11.65
CA TYR A 37 -1.96 -0.39 -12.66
C TYR A 37 -1.44 1.04 -12.89
N ALA A 38 -1.63 1.94 -11.93
CA ALA A 38 -1.47 3.40 -12.06
C ALA A 38 -0.06 3.89 -12.49
N TYR A 39 0.92 3.00 -12.64
CA TYR A 39 2.29 3.35 -13.05
C TYR A 39 2.76 2.60 -14.31
N SER A 40 1.95 1.71 -14.90
CA SER A 40 2.37 1.00 -16.11
C SER A 40 2.49 1.96 -17.29
N GLN A 41 1.56 2.90 -17.42
CA GLN A 41 1.52 3.85 -18.54
C GLN A 41 2.76 4.76 -18.61
N ALA A 42 3.27 5.23 -17.47
CA ALA A 42 4.46 6.07 -17.43
C ALA A 42 5.73 5.28 -17.78
N LEU A 43 5.82 4.02 -17.33
CA LEU A 43 6.93 3.13 -17.66
C LEU A 43 6.88 2.71 -19.14
N GLU A 44 5.69 2.39 -19.65
CA GLU A 44 5.43 2.09 -21.06
C GLU A 44 5.89 3.26 -21.95
N TYR A 45 5.50 4.49 -21.61
CA TYR A 45 5.96 5.69 -22.32
C TYR A 45 7.49 5.86 -22.24
N ALA A 46 8.10 5.68 -21.08
CA ALA A 46 9.55 5.81 -20.92
C ALA A 46 10.34 4.78 -21.74
N VAL A 47 9.77 3.58 -21.93
CA VAL A 47 10.31 2.55 -22.84
C VAL A 47 10.11 2.95 -24.30
N GLU A 48 8.91 3.36 -24.70
CA GLU A 48 8.60 3.79 -26.07
C GLU A 48 9.42 5.01 -26.51
N ALA A 49 9.67 5.96 -25.59
CA ALA A 49 10.51 7.13 -25.81
C ALA A 49 12.02 6.80 -25.84
N GLY A 50 12.40 5.55 -25.58
CA GLY A 50 13.80 5.10 -25.57
C GLY A 50 14.61 5.58 -24.36
N TRP A 51 13.96 6.08 -23.31
CA TRP A 51 14.62 6.52 -22.08
C TRP A 51 15.10 5.32 -21.25
N ILE A 52 14.34 4.23 -21.30
CA ILE A 52 14.66 2.96 -20.63
C ILE A 52 14.82 1.89 -21.69
N THR A 53 16.06 1.42 -21.87
CA THR A 53 16.38 0.33 -22.82
C THR A 53 17.08 -0.85 -22.15
N THR A 54 17.37 -0.73 -20.85
CA THR A 54 18.07 -1.74 -20.06
C THR A 54 17.40 -1.94 -18.70
N GLU A 55 17.62 -3.10 -18.09
CA GLU A 55 17.15 -3.42 -16.75
C GLU A 55 17.68 -2.43 -15.70
N GLN A 56 18.95 -2.03 -15.80
CA GLN A 56 19.55 -1.07 -14.88
C GLN A 56 18.84 0.29 -14.94
N GLN A 57 18.55 0.78 -16.15
CA GLN A 57 17.82 2.05 -16.31
C GLN A 57 16.40 1.97 -15.76
N ALA A 58 15.74 0.82 -15.89
CA ALA A 58 14.43 0.60 -15.30
C ALA A 58 14.51 0.65 -13.77
N ALA A 59 15.50 -0.02 -13.17
CA ALA A 59 15.73 0.01 -11.72
C ALA A 59 16.02 1.43 -11.20
N ASP A 60 16.87 2.19 -11.91
CA ASP A 60 17.20 3.58 -11.56
C ASP A 60 15.97 4.48 -11.67
N TRP A 61 15.15 4.31 -12.71
CA TRP A 61 13.91 5.06 -12.91
C TRP A 61 12.88 4.78 -11.81
N ILE A 62 12.66 3.50 -11.47
CA ILE A 62 11.76 3.09 -10.38
C ILE A 62 12.24 3.65 -9.05
N THR A 63 13.55 3.55 -8.77
CA THR A 63 14.15 4.09 -7.55
C THR A 63 14.00 5.61 -7.46
N GLY A 64 14.16 6.30 -8.59
CA GLY A 64 13.91 7.74 -8.71
C GLY A 64 12.47 8.08 -8.38
N LEU A 65 11.50 7.37 -8.96
CA LEU A 65 10.07 7.56 -8.67
C LEU A 65 9.76 7.36 -7.18
N LEU A 66 10.24 6.25 -6.60
CA LEU A 66 10.05 5.95 -5.19
C LEU A 66 10.62 7.04 -4.27
N SER A 67 11.79 7.58 -4.61
CA SER A 67 12.48 8.57 -3.80
C SER A 67 11.85 9.97 -3.86
N HIS A 68 11.22 10.33 -4.98
CA HIS A 68 10.74 11.70 -5.20
C HIS A 68 9.25 11.87 -4.95
N SER A 69 8.39 10.92 -5.35
CA SER A 69 6.94 11.04 -5.17
C SER A 69 6.47 10.25 -3.95
N GLN A 70 6.75 8.95 -3.92
CA GLN A 70 6.21 8.04 -2.90
C GLN A 70 6.78 8.35 -1.51
N ALA A 71 8.09 8.54 -1.39
CA ALA A 71 8.73 8.84 -0.11
C ALA A 71 8.39 10.23 0.44
N CYS A 72 8.06 11.20 -0.42
CA CYS A 72 7.84 12.59 -0.03
C CYS A 72 6.37 12.93 0.23
N LEU A 73 5.44 12.23 -0.43
CA LEU A 73 4.01 12.53 -0.37
C LEU A 73 3.20 11.35 0.16
N ASP A 74 3.08 10.28 -0.63
CA ASP A 74 2.15 9.19 -0.34
C ASP A 74 2.50 8.45 0.95
N ALA A 75 3.76 8.06 1.17
CA ALA A 75 4.16 7.33 2.37
C ALA A 75 4.04 8.18 3.66
N PRO A 76 4.51 9.44 3.71
CA PRO A 76 4.29 10.29 4.89
C PRO A 76 2.81 10.57 5.16
N VAL A 77 1.99 10.77 4.13
CA VAL A 77 0.55 11.00 4.32
C VAL A 77 -0.16 9.72 4.75
N LEU A 78 0.21 8.56 4.21
CA LEU A 78 -0.29 7.26 4.66
C LEU A 78 0.00 7.02 6.15
N PHE A 79 1.23 7.31 6.60
CA PHE A 79 1.58 7.22 8.02
C PHE A 79 0.73 8.15 8.91
N ARG A 80 0.45 9.37 8.44
CA ARG A 80 -0.40 10.32 9.16
C ARG A 80 -1.87 9.88 9.19
N LEU A 81 -2.39 9.32 8.09
CA LEU A 81 -3.71 8.72 8.03
C LEU A 81 -3.82 7.53 8.99
N HIS A 82 -2.82 6.65 9.02
CA HIS A 82 -2.77 5.51 9.94
C HIS A 82 -2.79 5.98 11.41
N THR A 83 -1.97 6.98 11.73
CA THR A 83 -1.93 7.58 13.08
C THR A 83 -3.26 8.23 13.46
N ALA A 84 -3.90 8.97 12.54
CA ALA A 84 -5.21 9.59 12.78
C ALA A 84 -6.31 8.54 12.99
N TRP A 85 -6.28 7.44 12.22
CA TRP A 85 -7.21 6.32 12.40
C TRP A 85 -7.01 5.59 13.72
N LEU A 86 -5.77 5.44 14.22
CA LEU A 86 -5.48 4.88 15.54
C LEU A 86 -6.01 5.78 16.67
N ALA A 87 -5.92 7.09 16.50
CA ALA A 87 -6.39 8.08 17.47
C ALA A 87 -7.90 8.35 17.40
N ASP A 88 -8.62 7.74 16.45
CA ASP A 88 -10.01 8.04 16.10
C ASP A 88 -10.28 9.53 15.78
N ASP A 89 -9.24 10.21 15.27
CA ASP A 89 -9.29 11.63 14.91
C ASP A 89 -9.80 11.80 13.48
N THR A 90 -11.12 11.80 13.34
CA THR A 90 -11.80 11.94 12.04
C THR A 90 -11.49 13.26 11.33
N GLU A 91 -11.20 14.34 12.06
CA GLU A 91 -10.83 15.63 11.47
C GLU A 91 -9.48 15.51 10.76
N GLN A 92 -8.48 14.93 11.44
CA GLN A 92 -7.16 14.70 10.86
C GLN A 92 -7.19 13.67 9.73
N VAL A 93 -8.02 12.63 9.82
CA VAL A 93 -8.25 11.70 8.70
C VAL A 93 -8.71 12.47 7.47
N MET A 94 -9.76 13.29 7.61
CA MET A 94 -10.31 14.03 6.46
C MET A 94 -9.35 15.10 5.93
N ARG A 95 -8.59 15.76 6.81
CA ARG A 95 -7.54 16.71 6.43
C ARG A 95 -6.51 16.06 5.53
N TRP A 96 -5.92 14.94 5.96
CA TRP A 96 -4.86 14.27 5.22
C TRP A 96 -5.38 13.59 3.95
N ASN A 97 -6.60 13.05 3.98
CA ASN A 97 -7.28 12.56 2.80
C ASN A 97 -7.45 13.67 1.73
N HIS A 98 -7.97 14.83 2.12
CA HIS A 98 -8.15 15.94 1.17
C HIS A 98 -6.81 16.48 0.65
N TYR A 99 -5.79 16.54 1.51
CA TYR A 99 -4.45 16.94 1.10
C TYR A 99 -3.91 15.99 0.02
N LEU A 100 -3.99 14.67 0.23
CA LEU A 100 -3.49 13.70 -0.76
C LEU A 100 -4.30 13.73 -2.05
N TYR A 101 -5.63 13.78 -1.94
CA TYR A 101 -6.52 13.87 -3.10
C TYR A 101 -6.23 15.11 -3.95
N ALA A 102 -6.01 16.26 -3.30
CA ALA A 102 -5.67 17.52 -3.98
C ALA A 102 -4.25 17.54 -4.57
N SER A 103 -3.36 16.66 -4.10
CA SER A 103 -1.95 16.59 -4.55
C SER A 103 -1.77 15.76 -5.82
N ARG A 104 -2.82 15.10 -6.32
CA ARG A 104 -2.78 14.39 -7.60
C ARG A 104 -2.68 15.40 -8.75
N GLU A 105 -1.77 15.12 -9.68
CA GLU A 105 -1.33 16.08 -10.71
C GLU A 105 -2.37 16.33 -11.80
N SER A 106 -3.27 15.38 -12.03
CA SER A 106 -4.33 15.47 -13.06
C SER A 106 -5.68 15.00 -12.53
N ALA A 107 -6.75 15.47 -13.17
CA ALA A 107 -8.11 15.04 -12.87
C ALA A 107 -8.34 13.54 -13.17
N GLU A 108 -7.59 12.99 -14.14
CA GLU A 108 -7.60 11.56 -14.47
C GLU A 108 -7.02 10.74 -13.32
N LEU A 109 -5.84 11.10 -12.81
CA LEU A 109 -5.23 10.45 -11.65
C LEU A 109 -6.11 10.58 -10.38
N GLN A 110 -6.80 11.71 -10.20
CA GLN A 110 -7.79 11.86 -9.12
C GLN A 110 -8.97 10.91 -9.28
N ALA A 111 -9.48 10.73 -10.50
CA ALA A 111 -10.62 9.86 -10.79
C ALA A 111 -10.24 8.38 -10.61
N GLU A 112 -9.02 8.00 -11.03
CA GLU A 112 -8.46 6.68 -10.80
C GLU A 112 -8.32 6.40 -9.29
N ASP A 113 -7.62 7.26 -8.55
CA ASP A 113 -7.40 7.12 -7.10
C ASP A 113 -8.74 7.02 -6.34
N TYR A 114 -9.73 7.84 -6.73
CA TYR A 114 -11.08 7.76 -6.18
C TYR A 114 -11.79 6.45 -6.49
N THR A 115 -11.62 5.91 -7.70
CA THR A 115 -12.18 4.62 -8.09
C THR A 115 -11.60 3.49 -7.24
N LEU A 116 -10.27 3.49 -7.03
CA LEU A 116 -9.61 2.55 -6.11
C LEU A 116 -10.15 2.69 -4.70
N ALA A 117 -10.25 3.93 -4.19
CA ALA A 117 -10.72 4.21 -2.84
C ALA A 117 -12.14 3.71 -2.60
N ARG A 118 -13.04 3.90 -3.59
CA ARG A 118 -14.41 3.39 -3.54
C ARG A 118 -14.47 1.87 -3.54
N ALA A 119 -13.68 1.21 -4.39
CA ALA A 119 -13.63 -0.24 -4.46
C ALA A 119 -13.17 -0.84 -3.12
N LEU A 120 -12.08 -0.31 -2.54
CA LEU A 120 -11.60 -0.75 -1.24
C LEU A 120 -12.61 -0.44 -0.12
N THR A 121 -13.20 0.76 -0.10
CA THR A 121 -14.21 1.11 0.90
C THR A 121 -15.40 0.15 0.85
N ARG A 122 -15.87 -0.22 -0.35
CA ARG A 122 -16.92 -1.22 -0.51
C ARG A 122 -16.51 -2.57 0.08
N LEU A 123 -15.31 -3.04 -0.23
CA LEU A 123 -14.80 -4.30 0.32
C LEU A 123 -14.74 -4.26 1.86
N LEU A 124 -14.25 -3.17 2.47
CA LEU A 124 -14.18 -3.06 3.93
C LEU A 124 -15.58 -3.08 4.57
N VAL A 125 -16.56 -2.47 3.92
CA VAL A 125 -17.96 -2.53 4.36
C VAL A 125 -18.53 -3.94 4.23
N ASP A 126 -18.23 -4.65 3.13
CA ASP A 126 -18.63 -6.05 2.94
C ASP A 126 -17.95 -7.00 3.95
N LEU A 127 -16.86 -6.55 4.60
CA LEU A 127 -16.15 -7.23 5.70
C LEU A 127 -16.56 -6.72 7.10
N ASP A 128 -17.70 -6.04 7.21
CA ASP A 128 -18.27 -5.54 8.48
C ASP A 128 -17.37 -4.55 9.23
N ILE A 129 -16.56 -3.75 8.53
CA ILE A 129 -15.79 -2.65 9.12
C ILE A 129 -16.66 -1.39 9.15
N ASP A 130 -17.40 -1.20 10.25
CA ASP A 130 -18.37 -0.10 10.44
C ASP A 130 -17.79 1.30 10.14
N ARG A 131 -16.52 1.54 10.52
CA ARG A 131 -15.84 2.81 10.28
C ARG A 131 -15.75 3.17 8.79
N ALA A 132 -15.76 2.18 7.90
CA ALA A 132 -15.74 2.40 6.45
C ALA A 132 -17.08 2.95 5.91
N LEU A 133 -18.20 2.81 6.64
CA LEU A 133 -19.49 3.36 6.22
C LEU A 133 -19.46 4.88 6.07
N ALA A 134 -18.73 5.58 6.95
CA ALA A 134 -18.55 7.03 6.90
C ALA A 134 -17.78 7.48 5.63
N LEU A 135 -16.96 6.61 5.06
CA LEU A 135 -16.19 6.89 3.85
C LEU A 135 -17.04 6.78 2.57
N LYS A 136 -18.12 5.99 2.56
CA LYS A 136 -18.99 5.84 1.37
C LYS A 136 -19.62 7.16 0.91
N GLN A 137 -19.78 8.12 1.82
CA GLN A 137 -20.40 9.41 1.56
C GLN A 137 -19.40 10.46 1.05
N GLN A 138 -18.09 10.15 1.07
CA GLN A 138 -17.06 11.09 0.68
C GLN A 138 -16.90 11.10 -0.84
N SER A 139 -17.15 12.26 -1.45
CA SER A 139 -16.98 12.47 -2.90
C SER A 139 -15.51 12.72 -3.32
N ARG A 140 -14.64 12.97 -2.33
CA ARG A 140 -13.20 13.19 -2.50
C ARG A 140 -12.45 12.29 -1.55
N LEU A 141 -12.15 11.08 -2.00
CA LEU A 141 -11.49 10.06 -1.21
C LEU A 141 -10.26 9.56 -1.96
N SER A 142 -9.10 9.59 -1.30
CA SER A 142 -7.88 8.98 -1.80
C SER A 142 -7.78 7.54 -1.32
N TYR A 143 -7.20 6.65 -2.12
CA TYR A 143 -7.06 5.22 -1.82
C TYR A 143 -6.33 4.96 -0.49
N ALA A 144 -5.36 5.79 -0.15
CA ALA A 144 -4.59 5.66 1.09
C ALA A 144 -5.47 5.76 2.36
N CYS A 145 -6.62 6.44 2.29
CA CYS A 145 -7.50 6.63 3.44
C CYS A 145 -8.18 5.31 3.90
N PRO A 146 -8.95 4.60 3.05
CA PRO A 146 -9.49 3.28 3.40
C PRO A 146 -8.37 2.22 3.56
N PHE A 147 -7.24 2.35 2.86
CA PHE A 147 -6.09 1.46 3.06
C PHE A 147 -5.53 1.57 4.48
N ALA A 148 -5.31 2.79 4.97
CA ALA A 148 -4.85 3.02 6.34
C ALA A 148 -5.88 2.52 7.37
N LEU A 149 -7.18 2.68 7.10
CA LEU A 149 -8.23 2.14 7.96
C LEU A 149 -8.14 0.61 8.06
N ALA A 150 -7.96 -0.08 6.93
CA ALA A 150 -7.78 -1.53 6.89
C ALA A 150 -6.54 -1.97 7.69
N ALA A 151 -5.42 -1.26 7.52
CA ALA A 151 -4.19 -1.53 8.26
C ALA A 151 -4.40 -1.41 9.79
N VAL A 152 -5.09 -0.35 10.24
CA VAL A 152 -5.43 -0.17 11.67
C VAL A 152 -6.35 -1.28 12.16
N GLN A 153 -7.40 -1.61 11.41
CA GLN A 153 -8.38 -2.63 11.80
C GLN A 153 -7.73 -4.02 11.96
N TRP A 154 -6.75 -4.33 11.12
CA TRP A 154 -6.05 -5.62 11.13
C TRP A 154 -4.72 -5.60 11.89
N GLN A 155 -4.43 -4.52 12.62
CA GLN A 155 -3.22 -4.38 13.45
C GLN A 155 -1.91 -4.61 12.66
N ILE A 156 -1.88 -4.09 11.44
CA ILE A 156 -0.70 -4.14 10.57
C ILE A 156 0.21 -2.96 10.95
N SER A 157 1.45 -3.28 11.38
CA SER A 157 2.48 -2.31 11.79
C SER A 157 3.45 -1.94 10.70
#